data_AF-A0AAN7UYZ9-F1
#
_entry.id   AF-A0AAN7UYZ9-F1
#
_cell.length_a   1.000
_cell.length_b   1.000
_cell.length_c   1.000
_cell.angle_alpha   90.00
_cell.angle_beta   90.00
_cell.angle_gamma   90.00
#
_symmetry.space_group_name_H-M   'P 1'
#
loop_
_entity.id
_entity.type
_entity.pdbx_description
1 polymer ?
#
loop_
_entity_poly.entity_id
_entity_poly.type
_entity_poly.pdbx_seq_one_letter_code
_entity_poly.pdbx_strand_id
1 'polypeptide(L)'
;MVTEQSAIVTHYALLIGVDFYPNKGPKKRRSLIGSVRDAQEIKKYLVGSPISFDIQMLTASPRESDASRPAESREDLPTHSNVISNLEKITSRAAIGDFVYIHFSGHGTAVEPDGEVLNSSTGDLALVLLASDDETKIQYLRGSELAFQLKNMVEKGLKVTLVLDCCASGSVKRDKLDPSVRYLPYDPVVDMAYPPIPGRSLGSEDEAMYPAYRDASMRLNWLVNPDGYTILTACGPTETAREMNVEGQAHGALSYFLTRTFARYKRVGGKQQHIYSHLCARFKESCPQQNPMLYGNKNIGFFDNTNYMLDTAPIPIIKKLDGSLQLDAGQAHGVCDRDRFVCIASVAQNPTLGPINIQLLSKLHTLEVLHRI
;
A
#
# COMPACT_ATOMS: atom_id res chain seq x y z
N MET A 1 17.89 -39.45 5.38
CA MET A 1 17.89 -38.11 5.99
C MET A 1 18.38 -37.14 4.93
N VAL A 2 17.45 -36.56 4.17
CA VAL A 2 17.78 -35.49 3.22
C VAL A 2 17.83 -34.22 4.06
N THR A 3 19.03 -33.66 4.21
CA THR A 3 19.20 -32.32 4.77
C THR A 3 18.43 -31.34 3.88
N GLU A 4 17.32 -30.80 4.38
CA GLU A 4 16.68 -29.61 3.78
C GLU A 4 17.71 -28.49 3.80
N GLN A 5 18.37 -28.31 2.66
CA GLN A 5 19.14 -27.12 2.38
C GLN A 5 18.10 -26.01 2.25
N SER A 6 17.90 -25.23 3.32
CA SER A 6 16.99 -24.09 3.30
C SER A 6 17.37 -23.23 2.11
N ALA A 7 16.52 -23.21 1.08
CA ALA A 7 16.76 -22.39 -0.11
C ALA A 7 16.98 -20.94 0.36
N ILE A 8 18.01 -20.30 -0.19
CA ILE A 8 18.27 -18.88 0.10
C ILE A 8 17.08 -18.11 -0.47
N VAL A 9 16.22 -17.63 0.41
CA VAL A 9 15.08 -16.79 0.04
C VAL A 9 15.61 -15.44 -0.40
N THR A 10 15.22 -15.01 -1.59
CA THR A 10 15.56 -13.70 -2.13
C THR A 10 14.40 -12.74 -1.95
N HIS A 11 14.72 -11.47 -1.68
CA HIS A 11 13.74 -10.39 -1.56
C HIS A 11 13.90 -9.41 -2.70
N TYR A 12 12.87 -9.25 -3.51
CA TYR A 12 12.81 -8.28 -4.59
C TYR A 12 11.96 -7.08 -4.19
N ALA A 13 12.36 -5.88 -4.62
CA ALA A 13 11.59 -4.66 -4.41
C ALA A 13 11.52 -3.83 -5.70
N LEU A 14 10.30 -3.44 -6.08
CA LEU A 14 10.05 -2.44 -7.12
C LEU A 14 9.42 -1.20 -6.48
N LEU A 15 10.15 -0.09 -6.48
CA LEU A 15 9.74 1.17 -5.87
C LEU A 15 9.43 2.19 -6.96
N ILE A 16 8.21 2.73 -6.99
CA ILE A 16 7.71 3.63 -8.02
C ILE A 16 7.24 4.92 -7.37
N GLY A 17 7.86 6.04 -7.71
CA GLY A 17 7.51 7.37 -7.19
C GLY A 17 7.33 8.38 -8.31
N VAL A 18 6.14 8.95 -8.47
CA VAL A 18 5.83 9.83 -9.61
C VAL A 18 5.37 11.21 -9.12
N ASP A 19 6.27 12.20 -9.20
CA ASP A 19 5.96 13.60 -8.90
C ASP A 19 5.70 14.41 -10.17
N PHE A 20 6.37 14.06 -11.28
CA PHE A 20 6.22 14.74 -12.55
C PHE A 20 5.04 14.18 -13.37
N TYR A 21 4.11 15.07 -13.73
CA TYR A 21 3.02 14.78 -14.67
C TYR A 21 2.98 15.83 -15.79
N PRO A 22 3.17 15.44 -17.05
CA PRO A 22 3.22 16.37 -18.17
C PRO A 22 1.95 17.20 -18.33
N ASN A 23 2.15 18.53 -18.41
CA ASN A 23 1.08 19.51 -18.50
C ASN A 23 0.74 19.96 -19.94
N LYS A 24 1.12 19.18 -20.96
CA LYS A 24 0.91 19.50 -22.39
C LYS A 24 -0.47 19.06 -22.95
N GLY A 25 -1.42 18.70 -22.09
CA GLY A 25 -2.77 18.28 -22.49
C GLY A 25 -3.83 19.38 -22.31
N PRO A 26 -5.07 19.17 -22.82
CA PRO A 26 -6.17 20.12 -22.68
C PRO A 26 -6.62 20.32 -21.23
N LYS A 27 -6.29 19.38 -20.34
CA LYS A 27 -6.54 19.46 -18.90
C LYS A 27 -5.23 19.68 -18.17
N LYS A 28 -5.18 20.71 -17.33
CA LYS A 28 -4.01 20.99 -16.48
C LYS A 28 -3.80 19.82 -15.51
N ARG A 29 -2.70 19.08 -15.66
CA ARG A 29 -2.29 18.03 -14.73
C ARG A 29 -1.40 18.65 -13.66
N ARG A 30 -1.58 18.22 -12.41
CA ARG A 30 -0.78 18.72 -11.29
C ARG A 30 0.36 17.75 -11.03
N SER A 31 1.50 18.32 -10.68
CA SER A 31 2.62 17.56 -10.13
C SER A 31 2.42 17.34 -8.64
N LEU A 32 2.90 16.20 -8.16
CA LEU A 32 3.04 15.90 -6.73
C LEU A 32 4.44 16.32 -6.26
N ILE A 33 4.69 16.29 -4.95
CA ILE A 33 5.96 16.76 -4.35
C ILE A 33 6.59 15.71 -3.42
N GLY A 34 5.79 14.76 -2.94
CA GLY A 34 6.19 13.76 -1.95
C GLY A 34 6.44 12.37 -2.50
N SER A 35 6.03 12.06 -3.72
CA SER A 35 5.96 10.68 -4.21
C SER A 35 7.34 10.10 -4.48
N VAL A 36 8.25 10.88 -5.05
CA VAL A 36 9.64 10.47 -5.26
C VAL A 36 10.35 10.30 -3.90
N ARG A 37 10.09 11.23 -2.97
CA ARG A 37 10.64 11.16 -1.59
C ARG A 37 10.18 9.89 -0.88
N ASP A 38 8.92 9.50 -1.03
CA ASP A 38 8.38 8.28 -0.44
C ASP A 38 9.14 7.04 -0.92
N ALA A 39 9.37 6.92 -2.23
CA ALA A 39 10.14 5.82 -2.80
C ALA A 39 11.59 5.80 -2.29
N GLN A 40 12.22 6.97 -2.19
CA GLN A 40 13.59 7.12 -1.66
C GLN A 40 13.70 6.74 -0.18
N GLU A 41 12.75 7.17 0.67
CA GLU A 41 12.74 6.83 2.09
C GLU A 41 12.50 5.33 2.27
N ILE A 42 11.56 4.72 1.55
CA ILE A 42 11.38 3.26 1.58
C ILE A 42 12.68 2.55 1.18
N LYS A 43 13.34 2.96 0.09
CA LYS A 43 14.63 2.40 -0.34
C LYS A 43 15.67 2.46 0.77
N LYS A 44 15.78 3.59 1.47
CA LYS A 44 16.72 3.77 2.58
C LYS A 44 16.47 2.77 3.71
N TYR A 45 15.21 2.51 4.08
CA TYR A 45 14.89 1.48 5.07
C TYR A 45 15.20 0.06 4.58
N LEU A 46 14.91 -0.25 3.31
CA LEU A 46 15.23 -1.57 2.74
C LEU A 46 16.74 -1.82 2.71
N VAL A 47 17.54 -0.84 2.26
CA VAL A 47 19.01 -0.94 2.21
C VAL A 47 19.62 -1.02 3.62
N GLY A 48 19.06 -0.31 4.59
CA GLY A 48 19.51 -0.35 5.98
C GLY A 48 19.08 -1.62 6.74
N SER A 49 18.29 -2.49 6.12
CA SER A 49 17.81 -3.74 6.72
C SER A 49 18.93 -4.80 6.74
N PRO A 50 18.94 -5.73 7.71
CA PRO A 50 19.78 -6.92 7.64
C PRO A 50 19.36 -7.88 6.51
N ILE A 51 18.16 -7.72 5.95
CA ILE A 51 17.67 -8.47 4.79
C ILE A 51 18.26 -7.85 3.52
N SER A 52 18.84 -8.67 2.64
CA SER A 52 19.32 -8.22 1.33
C SER A 52 18.17 -8.12 0.34
N PHE A 53 18.06 -7.00 -0.35
CA PHE A 53 17.03 -6.75 -1.35
C PHE A 53 17.65 -6.49 -2.72
N ASP A 54 17.09 -7.11 -3.76
CA ASP A 54 17.26 -6.67 -5.15
C ASP A 54 16.24 -5.56 -5.42
N ILE A 55 16.70 -4.30 -5.37
CA ILE A 55 15.85 -3.11 -5.41
C ILE A 55 15.96 -2.43 -6.78
N GLN A 56 14.86 -2.41 -7.53
CA GLN A 56 14.67 -1.47 -8.62
C GLN A 56 13.85 -0.26 -8.13
N MET A 57 14.29 0.94 -8.47
CA MET A 57 13.57 2.18 -8.20
C MET A 57 13.32 2.92 -9.51
N LEU A 58 12.07 3.33 -9.75
CA LEU A 58 11.66 4.12 -10.90
C LEU A 58 11.04 5.42 -10.39
N THR A 59 11.62 6.57 -10.75
CA THR A 59 11.14 7.87 -10.27
C THR A 59 11.03 8.91 -11.38
N ALA A 60 10.08 9.83 -11.22
CA ALA A 60 9.94 10.98 -12.10
C ALA A 60 9.75 12.26 -11.29
N SER A 61 10.78 13.10 -11.29
CA SER A 61 10.82 14.41 -10.64
C SER A 61 10.78 15.51 -11.70
N PRO A 62 10.10 16.64 -11.49
CA PRO A 62 10.19 17.78 -12.41
C PRO A 62 11.64 18.29 -12.49
N ARG A 63 12.16 18.48 -13.71
CA ARG A 63 13.50 19.04 -13.88
C ARG A 63 13.51 20.53 -13.58
N GLU A 64 14.39 20.99 -12.69
CA GLU A 64 14.47 22.41 -12.28
C GLU A 64 14.64 23.38 -13.46
N SER A 65 15.44 22.97 -14.46
CA SER A 65 15.73 23.77 -15.65
C SER A 65 14.62 23.74 -16.71
N ASP A 66 13.77 22.71 -16.69
CA ASP A 66 12.71 22.49 -17.67
C ASP A 66 11.60 21.61 -17.08
N ALA A 67 10.60 22.25 -16.48
CA ALA A 67 9.45 21.57 -15.89
C ALA A 67 8.53 20.89 -16.94
N SER A 68 8.92 20.84 -18.22
CA SER A 68 8.23 20.08 -19.26
C SER A 68 8.78 18.66 -19.45
N ARG A 69 9.85 18.29 -18.76
CA ARG A 69 10.47 16.95 -18.79
C ARG A 69 10.85 16.47 -17.39
N PRO A 70 10.91 15.14 -17.17
CA PRO A 70 11.41 14.60 -15.92
C PRO A 70 12.93 14.77 -15.80
N ALA A 71 13.45 14.66 -14.58
CA ALA A 71 14.87 14.83 -14.28
C ALA A 71 15.68 13.53 -14.49
N GLU A 72 15.05 12.37 -14.27
CA GLU A 72 15.65 11.05 -14.34
C GLU A 72 15.90 10.58 -15.78
N SER A 73 16.81 9.61 -15.93
CA SER A 73 17.13 8.97 -17.21
C SER A 73 15.96 8.08 -17.68
N ARG A 74 15.88 7.83 -18.98
CA ARG A 74 14.77 7.06 -19.58
C ARG A 74 14.59 5.68 -18.96
N GLU A 75 15.68 5.03 -18.55
CA GLU A 75 15.68 3.69 -17.96
C GLU A 75 15.15 3.69 -16.52
N ASP A 76 15.34 4.80 -15.81
CA ASP A 76 14.90 5.00 -14.42
C ASP A 76 13.51 5.64 -14.33
N LEU A 77 12.91 6.03 -15.47
CA LEU A 77 11.57 6.61 -15.48
C LEU A 77 10.48 5.55 -15.19
N PRO A 78 9.41 5.93 -14.46
CA PRO A 78 8.22 5.12 -14.24
C PRO A 78 7.31 5.18 -15.48
N THR A 79 7.86 4.78 -16.64
CA THR A 79 7.05 4.55 -17.83
C THR A 79 6.27 3.25 -17.68
N HIS A 80 5.12 3.14 -18.35
CA HIS A 80 4.34 1.89 -18.38
C HIS A 80 5.22 0.68 -18.73
N SER A 81 5.99 0.76 -19.81
CA SER A 81 6.93 -0.30 -20.22
C SER A 81 8.01 -0.62 -19.20
N ASN A 82 8.59 0.38 -18.52
CA ASN A 82 9.61 0.12 -17.51
C ASN A 82 9.01 -0.58 -16.29
N VAL A 83 7.81 -0.19 -15.86
CA VAL A 83 7.09 -0.84 -14.75
C VAL A 83 6.77 -2.29 -15.12
N ILE A 84 6.14 -2.54 -16.26
CA ILE A 84 5.80 -3.90 -16.73
C ILE A 84 7.06 -4.75 -16.91
N SER A 85 8.09 -4.23 -17.56
CA SER A 85 9.35 -4.96 -17.77
C SER A 85 10.02 -5.35 -16.46
N ASN A 86 9.98 -4.50 -15.43
CA ASN A 86 10.54 -4.84 -14.12
C ASN A 86 9.70 -5.89 -13.39
N LEU A 87 8.37 -5.82 -13.45
CA LEU A 87 7.49 -6.87 -12.91
C LEU A 87 7.76 -8.23 -13.59
N GLU A 88 7.89 -8.26 -14.92
CA GLU A 88 8.21 -9.46 -15.70
C GLU A 88 9.64 -9.98 -15.39
N LYS A 89 10.62 -9.08 -15.24
CA LYS A 89 12.00 -9.43 -14.85
C LYS A 89 12.08 -10.05 -13.46
N ILE A 90 11.39 -9.46 -12.47
CA ILE A 90 11.31 -10.02 -11.11
C ILE A 90 10.64 -11.40 -11.18
N THR A 91 9.50 -11.49 -11.86
CA THR A 91 8.76 -12.76 -11.99
C THR A 91 9.59 -13.85 -12.65
N SER A 92 10.39 -13.52 -13.67
CA SER A 92 11.24 -14.52 -14.34
C SER A 92 12.42 -14.98 -13.48
N ARG A 93 13.07 -14.07 -12.73
CA ARG A 93 14.25 -14.35 -11.90
C ARG A 93 13.94 -15.00 -10.56
N ALA A 94 12.81 -14.66 -9.93
CA ALA A 94 12.47 -15.13 -8.59
C ALA A 94 12.18 -16.64 -8.54
N ALA A 95 12.59 -17.30 -7.45
CA ALA A 95 12.27 -18.69 -7.17
C ALA A 95 10.98 -18.82 -6.35
N ILE A 96 10.38 -20.02 -6.35
CA ILE A 96 9.21 -20.33 -5.51
C ILE A 96 9.52 -19.98 -4.05
N GLY A 97 8.62 -19.23 -3.40
CA GLY A 97 8.78 -18.81 -2.00
C GLY A 97 9.53 -17.49 -1.78
N ASP A 98 10.13 -16.90 -2.81
CA ASP A 98 10.74 -15.56 -2.74
C ASP A 98 9.72 -14.48 -2.46
N PHE A 99 10.18 -13.38 -1.86
CA PHE A 99 9.34 -12.22 -1.53
C PHE A 99 9.45 -11.16 -2.60
N VAL A 100 8.31 -10.59 -2.99
CA VAL A 100 8.23 -9.46 -3.91
C VAL A 100 7.48 -8.32 -3.23
N TYR A 101 8.11 -7.16 -3.14
CA TYR A 101 7.49 -5.94 -2.64
C TYR A 101 7.36 -4.91 -3.74
N ILE A 102 6.16 -4.41 -3.94
CA ILE A 102 5.85 -3.39 -4.93
C ILE A 102 5.30 -2.19 -4.18
N HIS A 103 5.92 -1.04 -4.36
CA HIS A 103 5.49 0.21 -3.75
C HIS A 103 5.20 1.22 -4.84
N PHE A 104 3.96 1.71 -4.90
CA PHE A 104 3.57 2.80 -5.76
C PHE A 104 3.18 4.02 -4.94
N SER A 105 3.80 5.15 -5.24
CA SER A 105 3.48 6.46 -4.70
C SER A 105 3.27 7.43 -5.86
N GLY A 106 2.09 8.04 -5.93
CA GLY A 106 1.74 8.92 -7.04
C GLY A 106 0.23 9.11 -7.22
N HIS A 107 -0.17 9.59 -8.40
CA HIS A 107 -1.56 9.74 -8.76
C HIS A 107 -2.19 8.41 -9.19
N GLY A 108 -3.35 8.10 -8.63
CA GLY A 108 -4.28 7.11 -9.18
C GLY A 108 -5.39 7.79 -9.97
N THR A 109 -6.17 6.98 -10.67
CA THR A 109 -7.42 7.39 -11.31
C THR A 109 -8.46 6.26 -11.26
N ALA A 110 -9.70 6.58 -11.59
CA ALA A 110 -10.80 5.62 -11.68
C ALA A 110 -11.32 5.59 -13.12
N VAL A 111 -11.12 4.47 -13.81
CA VAL A 111 -11.67 4.22 -15.14
C VAL A 111 -13.15 3.91 -14.97
N GLU A 112 -14.02 4.69 -15.62
CA GLU A 112 -15.46 4.41 -15.60
C GLU A 112 -15.73 3.15 -16.43
N PRO A 113 -16.50 2.17 -15.91
CA PRO A 113 -16.85 0.98 -16.69
C PRO A 113 -17.72 1.35 -17.90
N ASP A 114 -17.49 0.67 -19.03
CA ASP A 114 -18.33 0.83 -20.22
C ASP A 114 -19.75 0.27 -19.93
N GLY A 115 -20.75 1.16 -19.84
CA GLY A 115 -22.18 0.78 -19.78
C GLY A 115 -23.03 1.56 -18.76
N GLU A 116 -24.34 1.65 -19.02
CA GLU A 116 -25.37 2.36 -18.23
C GLU A 116 -25.69 1.73 -16.85
N VAL A 117 -24.72 1.13 -16.15
CA VAL A 117 -24.93 0.73 -14.76
C VAL A 117 -24.68 1.94 -13.86
N LEU A 118 -25.65 2.85 -13.85
CA LEU A 118 -25.72 4.10 -13.08
C LEU A 118 -25.63 3.92 -11.54
N ASN A 119 -25.41 2.70 -11.05
CA ASN A 119 -25.44 2.35 -9.63
C ASN A 119 -24.08 1.91 -9.03
N SER A 120 -22.98 1.92 -9.80
CA SER A 120 -21.65 1.57 -9.29
C SER A 120 -20.77 2.81 -9.12
N SER A 121 -20.78 3.40 -7.94
CA SER A 121 -20.09 4.65 -7.59
C SER A 121 -18.55 4.58 -7.54
N THR A 122 -17.92 3.48 -8.01
CA THR A 122 -16.47 3.27 -7.98
C THR A 122 -16.03 2.62 -9.29
N GLY A 123 -15.29 3.37 -10.12
CA GLY A 123 -14.65 2.84 -11.33
C GLY A 123 -13.44 1.95 -11.02
N ASP A 124 -12.86 1.32 -12.04
CA ASP A 124 -11.69 0.46 -11.91
C ASP A 124 -10.43 1.29 -11.64
N LEU A 125 -9.63 0.88 -10.66
CA LEU A 125 -8.36 1.55 -10.35
C LEU A 125 -7.44 1.54 -11.57
N ALA A 126 -6.79 2.66 -11.84
CA ALA A 126 -5.59 2.71 -12.67
C ALA A 126 -4.51 3.59 -12.03
N LEU A 127 -3.25 3.19 -12.16
CA LEU A 127 -2.10 3.98 -11.74
C LEU A 127 -1.67 4.89 -12.89
N VAL A 128 -1.36 6.15 -12.60
CA VAL A 128 -0.92 7.10 -13.62
C VAL A 128 0.60 7.07 -13.73
N LEU A 129 1.09 6.62 -14.89
CA LEU A 129 2.49 6.50 -15.23
C LEU A 129 2.85 7.42 -16.39
N LEU A 130 4.14 7.52 -16.72
CA LEU A 130 4.58 8.14 -17.97
C LEU A 130 4.34 7.19 -19.16
N ALA A 131 4.07 7.74 -20.34
CA ALA A 131 3.90 6.91 -21.53
C ALA A 131 5.23 6.30 -22.00
N SER A 132 5.16 5.11 -22.58
CA SER A 132 6.34 4.38 -23.07
C SER A 132 7.04 5.04 -24.27
N ASP A 133 6.25 5.64 -25.16
CA ASP A 133 6.72 6.24 -26.40
C ASP A 133 7.17 7.70 -26.23
N ASP A 134 6.59 8.40 -25.25
CA ASP A 134 6.82 9.82 -25.00
C ASP A 134 6.66 10.17 -23.51
N GLU A 135 7.77 10.45 -22.83
CA GLU A 135 7.81 10.85 -21.41
C GLU A 135 7.08 12.17 -21.12
N THR A 136 6.68 12.92 -22.16
CA THR A 136 5.84 14.11 -22.06
C THR A 136 4.34 13.81 -22.17
N LYS A 137 3.96 12.53 -22.15
CA LYS A 137 2.59 12.03 -22.02
C LYS A 137 2.47 11.10 -20.81
N ILE A 138 1.22 10.84 -20.43
CA ILE A 138 0.89 9.84 -19.40
C ILE A 138 0.25 8.63 -20.06
N GLN A 139 0.36 7.50 -19.39
CA GLN A 139 -0.31 6.25 -19.75
C GLN A 139 -0.84 5.61 -18.46
N TYR A 140 -2.01 4.98 -18.56
CA TYR A 140 -2.61 4.29 -17.43
C TYR A 140 -2.11 2.85 -17.34
N LEU A 141 -1.65 2.43 -16.16
CA LEU A 141 -1.54 1.03 -15.80
C LEU A 141 -2.86 0.62 -15.14
N ARG A 142 -3.73 -0.04 -15.91
CA ARG A 142 -5.05 -0.45 -15.41
C ARG A 142 -4.91 -1.54 -14.34
N GLY A 143 -5.87 -1.57 -13.42
CA GLY A 143 -5.91 -2.57 -12.35
C GLY A 143 -5.95 -4.01 -12.87
N SER A 144 -6.65 -4.26 -13.99
CA SER A 144 -6.69 -5.57 -14.65
C SER A 144 -5.35 -6.02 -15.22
N GLU A 145 -4.52 -5.09 -15.70
CA GLU A 145 -3.16 -5.37 -16.16
C GLU A 145 -2.21 -5.59 -14.97
N LEU A 146 -2.28 -4.75 -13.93
CA LEU A 146 -1.50 -4.95 -12.71
C LEU A 146 -1.80 -6.31 -12.09
N ALA A 147 -3.07 -6.69 -12.00
CA ALA A 147 -3.47 -7.98 -11.46
C ALA A 147 -3.08 -9.17 -12.31
N PHE A 148 -3.03 -9.02 -13.63
CA PHE A 148 -2.46 -10.05 -14.49
C PHE A 148 -0.99 -10.34 -14.10
N GLN A 149 -0.20 -9.29 -13.85
CA GLN A 149 1.18 -9.45 -13.38
C GLN A 149 1.24 -10.10 -11.97
N LEU A 150 0.38 -9.67 -11.05
CA LEU A 150 0.30 -10.26 -9.71
C LEU A 150 -0.11 -11.74 -9.75
N LYS A 151 -1.10 -12.10 -10.59
CA LYS A 151 -1.53 -13.49 -10.81
C LYS A 151 -0.35 -14.36 -11.23
N ASN A 152 0.44 -13.92 -12.21
CA ASN A 152 1.61 -14.68 -12.67
C ASN A 152 2.65 -14.90 -11.55
N MET A 153 2.88 -13.89 -10.70
CA MET A 153 3.76 -14.02 -9.53
C MET A 153 3.22 -15.04 -8.52
N VAL A 154 1.92 -15.00 -8.24
CA VAL A 154 1.24 -15.90 -7.29
C VAL A 154 1.21 -17.33 -7.78
N GLU A 155 0.88 -17.55 -9.06
CA GLU A 155 0.87 -18.87 -9.69
C GLU A 155 2.28 -19.48 -9.71
N LYS A 156 3.32 -18.65 -9.78
CA LYS A 156 4.72 -19.07 -9.58
C LYS A 156 5.05 -19.38 -8.11
N GLY A 157 4.18 -19.08 -7.16
CA GLY A 157 4.39 -19.31 -5.73
C GLY A 157 5.25 -18.23 -5.04
N LEU A 158 5.31 -17.02 -5.58
CA LEU A 158 5.95 -15.87 -4.94
C LEU A 158 5.05 -15.28 -3.85
N LYS A 159 5.67 -14.65 -2.84
CA LYS A 159 4.96 -13.96 -1.74
C LYS A 159 4.95 -12.47 -2.01
N VAL A 160 3.83 -11.96 -2.52
CA VAL A 160 3.77 -10.57 -3.00
C VAL A 160 3.13 -9.65 -1.95
N THR A 161 3.73 -8.49 -1.73
CA THR A 161 3.13 -7.38 -0.98
C THR A 161 3.10 -6.14 -1.86
N LEU A 162 1.90 -5.64 -2.13
CA LEU A 162 1.66 -4.42 -2.89
C LEU A 162 1.24 -3.29 -1.94
N VAL A 163 1.90 -2.14 -2.04
CA VAL A 163 1.56 -0.92 -1.31
C VAL A 163 1.21 0.17 -2.30
N LEU A 164 0.00 0.71 -2.18
CA LEU A 164 -0.53 1.76 -3.05
C LEU A 164 -0.79 3.03 -2.23
N ASP A 165 0.14 3.98 -2.29
CA ASP A 165 -0.03 5.33 -1.75
C ASP A 165 -0.52 6.30 -2.83
N CYS A 166 -1.75 6.04 -3.27
CA CYS A 166 -2.45 6.80 -4.30
C CYS A 166 -3.96 6.81 -4.02
N CYS A 167 -4.70 7.71 -4.67
CA CYS A 167 -6.15 7.73 -4.59
C CYS A 167 -6.77 7.12 -5.86
N ALA A 168 -7.65 6.13 -5.68
CA ALA A 168 -8.34 5.41 -6.75
C ALA A 168 -9.83 5.78 -6.87
N SER A 169 -10.33 6.71 -6.05
CA SER A 169 -11.76 6.89 -5.91
C SER A 169 -12.35 7.81 -6.98
N GLY A 170 -13.35 7.31 -7.70
CA GLY A 170 -14.21 8.13 -8.56
C GLY A 170 -15.07 9.15 -7.80
N SER A 171 -15.15 9.06 -6.47
CA SER A 171 -15.87 10.03 -5.62
C SER A 171 -15.14 11.37 -5.47
N VAL A 172 -13.85 11.43 -5.87
CA VAL A 172 -13.01 12.65 -5.90
C VAL A 172 -13.56 13.72 -6.86
N LYS A 173 -14.66 13.43 -7.58
CA LYS A 173 -15.47 14.42 -8.33
C LYS A 173 -15.81 15.68 -7.52
N ARG A 174 -15.78 15.65 -6.17
CA ARG A 174 -16.12 16.78 -5.30
C ARG A 174 -14.98 17.73 -4.94
N ASP A 175 -13.71 17.34 -5.08
CA ASP A 175 -12.58 18.09 -4.49
C ASP A 175 -11.55 18.57 -5.52
N LYS A 176 -12.06 19.12 -6.64
CA LYS A 176 -11.25 19.56 -7.80
C LYS A 176 -10.21 20.65 -7.51
N LEU A 177 -9.99 21.07 -6.26
CA LEU A 177 -9.13 22.21 -5.91
C LEU A 177 -7.99 21.89 -4.96
N ASP A 178 -7.96 20.73 -4.29
CA ASP A 178 -6.87 20.45 -3.36
C ASP A 178 -5.65 19.87 -4.12
N PRO A 179 -4.49 20.57 -4.14
CA PRO A 179 -3.28 20.11 -4.82
C PRO A 179 -2.59 18.93 -4.11
N SER A 180 -2.90 18.66 -2.84
CA SER A 180 -2.33 17.53 -2.10
C SER A 180 -2.94 16.19 -2.49
N VAL A 181 -4.09 16.19 -3.17
CA VAL A 181 -4.82 14.96 -3.50
C VAL A 181 -4.06 14.13 -4.54
N ARG A 182 -3.83 12.86 -4.21
CA ARG A 182 -3.13 11.87 -5.05
C ARG A 182 -4.03 11.21 -6.09
N TYR A 183 -4.84 12.02 -6.77
CA TYR A 183 -5.75 11.62 -7.84
C TYR A 183 -5.59 12.51 -9.07
N LEU A 184 -5.59 11.91 -10.27
CA LEU A 184 -5.80 12.64 -11.51
C LEU A 184 -7.15 12.25 -12.12
N PRO A 185 -7.95 13.23 -12.60
CA PRO A 185 -9.17 12.93 -13.32
C PRO A 185 -8.91 12.03 -14.52
N TYR A 186 -9.70 10.98 -14.64
CA TYR A 186 -9.68 10.08 -15.79
C TYR A 186 -9.89 10.87 -17.09
N ASP A 187 -9.11 10.51 -18.12
CA ASP A 187 -9.15 11.10 -19.43
C ASP A 187 -9.30 10.00 -20.49
N PRO A 188 -10.49 9.82 -21.08
CA PRO A 188 -10.72 8.75 -22.06
C PRO A 188 -9.85 8.91 -23.31
N VAL A 189 -9.38 10.12 -23.62
CA VAL A 189 -8.45 10.33 -24.75
C VAL A 189 -7.09 9.69 -24.47
N VAL A 190 -6.61 9.76 -23.21
CA VAL A 190 -5.38 9.08 -22.79
C VAL A 190 -5.57 7.57 -22.90
N ASP A 191 -6.70 7.06 -22.42
CA ASP A 191 -6.97 5.62 -22.39
C ASP A 191 -7.14 5.03 -23.79
N MET A 192 -7.81 5.74 -24.71
CA MET A 192 -7.91 5.34 -26.12
C MET A 192 -6.57 5.38 -26.86
N ALA A 193 -5.65 6.26 -26.48
CA ALA A 193 -4.33 6.35 -27.10
C ALA A 193 -3.43 5.16 -26.74
N TYR A 194 -3.70 4.51 -25.61
CA TYR A 194 -2.94 3.37 -25.09
C TYR A 194 -3.90 2.25 -24.67
N PRO A 195 -4.59 1.59 -25.63
CA PRO A 195 -5.55 0.55 -25.32
C PRO A 195 -4.88 -0.65 -24.63
N PRO A 196 -5.59 -1.38 -23.77
CA PRO A 196 -5.07 -2.59 -23.13
C PRO A 196 -4.56 -3.60 -24.16
N ILE A 197 -3.42 -4.23 -23.87
CA ILE A 197 -2.84 -5.25 -24.75
C ILE A 197 -3.60 -6.57 -24.55
N PRO A 198 -4.18 -7.17 -25.62
CA PRO A 198 -4.88 -8.45 -25.52
C PRO A 198 -4.00 -9.54 -24.88
N GLY A 199 -4.57 -10.34 -23.98
CA GLY A 199 -3.87 -11.41 -23.28
C GLY A 199 -2.87 -10.96 -22.20
N ARG A 200 -2.76 -9.65 -21.93
CA ARG A 200 -1.97 -9.08 -20.82
C ARG A 200 -2.85 -8.35 -19.79
N SER A 201 -4.12 -8.70 -19.74
CA SER A 201 -5.10 -8.16 -18.80
C SER A 201 -6.11 -9.25 -18.49
N LEU A 202 -6.60 -9.26 -17.26
CA LEU A 202 -7.66 -10.18 -16.86
C LEU A 202 -8.98 -9.73 -17.49
N GLY A 203 -9.71 -10.70 -18.04
CA GLY A 203 -11.04 -10.48 -18.62
C GLY A 203 -12.16 -10.70 -17.61
N SER A 204 -13.39 -10.34 -17.98
CA SER A 204 -14.60 -10.57 -17.16
C SER A 204 -14.85 -12.04 -16.81
N GLU A 205 -14.36 -12.98 -17.64
CA GLU A 205 -14.44 -14.43 -17.38
C GLU A 205 -13.47 -14.88 -16.28
N ASP A 206 -12.27 -14.28 -16.19
CA ASP A 206 -11.34 -14.50 -15.08
C ASP A 206 -11.91 -13.97 -13.75
N GLU A 207 -12.63 -12.84 -13.81
CA GLU A 207 -13.29 -12.23 -12.63
C GLU A 207 -14.44 -13.08 -12.09
N ALA A 208 -15.12 -13.85 -12.96
CA ALA A 208 -16.22 -14.73 -12.57
C ALA A 208 -15.76 -16.02 -11.85
N MET A 209 -14.49 -16.38 -11.97
CA MET A 209 -13.91 -17.59 -11.37
C MET A 209 -13.59 -17.42 -9.88
N TYR A 210 -13.51 -16.18 -9.38
CA TYR A 210 -13.24 -15.87 -7.97
C TYR A 210 -14.49 -15.35 -7.26
N PRO A 211 -14.81 -15.85 -6.05
CA PRO A 211 -16.03 -15.43 -5.35
C PRO A 211 -15.94 -13.94 -5.00
N ALA A 212 -16.76 -13.13 -5.67
CA ALA A 212 -16.99 -11.75 -5.29
C ALA A 212 -17.52 -11.73 -3.85
N TYR A 213 -16.67 -11.37 -2.89
CA TYR A 213 -17.09 -11.10 -1.53
C TYR A 213 -18.02 -9.88 -1.58
N ARG A 214 -19.33 -10.15 -1.57
CA ARG A 214 -20.39 -9.16 -1.58
C ARG A 214 -20.53 -8.59 -0.18
N ASP A 215 -19.76 -7.55 0.13
CA ASP A 215 -20.30 -6.45 0.93
C ASP A 215 -19.46 -5.17 0.75
N ALA A 216 -20.16 -4.07 0.43
CA ALA A 216 -19.68 -2.68 0.29
C ALA A 216 -18.60 -2.38 -0.78
N SER A 217 -19.08 -2.09 -2.01
CA SER A 217 -18.48 -1.25 -3.07
C SER A 217 -16.99 -0.84 -2.99
N MET A 218 -16.10 -1.81 -3.14
CA MET A 218 -14.98 -1.73 -4.09
C MET A 218 -14.93 -3.06 -4.81
N ARG A 219 -15.30 -3.03 -6.08
CA ARG A 219 -14.93 -4.09 -6.97
C ARG A 219 -13.45 -3.90 -7.31
N LEU A 220 -12.58 -4.29 -6.38
CA LEU A 220 -11.23 -4.75 -6.70
C LEU A 220 -11.42 -6.07 -7.47
N ASN A 221 -12.04 -6.03 -8.66
CA ASN A 221 -12.37 -7.23 -9.44
C ASN A 221 -11.11 -7.98 -9.89
N TRP A 222 -9.97 -7.33 -9.73
CA TRP A 222 -8.64 -7.80 -10.03
C TRP A 222 -7.97 -8.47 -8.83
N LEU A 223 -8.64 -8.59 -7.66
CA LEU A 223 -8.21 -9.42 -6.53
C LEU A 223 -8.23 -10.92 -6.90
N VAL A 224 -7.33 -11.33 -7.78
CA VAL A 224 -7.13 -12.73 -8.16
C VAL A 224 -6.53 -13.48 -6.98
N ASN A 225 -7.10 -14.61 -6.57
CA ASN A 225 -6.54 -15.47 -5.51
C ASN A 225 -6.11 -14.73 -4.22
N PRO A 226 -7.03 -14.51 -3.26
CA PRO A 226 -6.77 -13.76 -2.04
C PRO A 226 -5.70 -14.40 -1.14
N ASP A 227 -5.23 -15.62 -1.41
CA ASP A 227 -4.22 -16.31 -0.58
C ASP A 227 -2.77 -16.04 -1.02
N GLY A 228 -2.53 -15.46 -2.20
CA GLY A 228 -1.17 -15.33 -2.76
C GLY A 228 -0.42 -14.03 -2.47
N TYR A 229 -1.14 -12.96 -2.11
CA TYR A 229 -0.54 -11.65 -1.90
C TYR A 229 -1.37 -10.78 -0.97
N THR A 230 -0.75 -9.68 -0.57
CA THR A 230 -1.34 -8.65 0.28
C THR A 230 -1.34 -7.31 -0.42
N ILE A 231 -2.42 -6.55 -0.29
CA ILE A 231 -2.48 -5.16 -0.73
C ILE A 231 -2.72 -4.25 0.46
N LEU A 232 -1.88 -3.23 0.62
CA LEU A 232 -2.10 -2.08 1.49
C LEU A 232 -2.40 -0.86 0.64
N THR A 233 -3.46 -0.13 0.97
CA THR A 233 -3.87 1.09 0.26
C THR A 233 -4.01 2.27 1.22
N ALA A 234 -3.77 3.50 0.76
CA ALA A 234 -3.71 4.68 1.63
C ALA A 234 -5.05 5.23 2.10
N CYS A 235 -6.16 4.82 1.45
CA CYS A 235 -7.50 5.26 1.80
C CYS A 235 -8.55 4.23 1.36
N GLY A 236 -9.74 4.29 1.96
CA GLY A 236 -10.90 3.51 1.54
C GLY A 236 -11.54 3.97 0.22
N PRO A 237 -12.56 3.23 -0.28
CA PRO A 237 -13.25 3.48 -1.55
C PRO A 237 -13.78 4.90 -1.74
N THR A 238 -14.27 5.48 -0.66
CA THR A 238 -14.99 6.75 -0.65
C THR A 238 -14.13 7.87 -0.10
N GLU A 239 -12.88 7.57 0.22
CA GLU A 239 -11.93 8.48 0.85
C GLU A 239 -10.88 8.94 -0.18
N THR A 240 -10.13 9.97 0.20
CA THR A 240 -9.16 10.61 -0.68
C THR A 240 -7.77 10.51 -0.09
N ALA A 241 -6.85 9.87 -0.79
CA ALA A 241 -5.45 9.87 -0.41
C ALA A 241 -4.79 11.23 -0.70
N ARG A 242 -4.10 11.83 0.28
CA ARG A 242 -3.45 13.14 0.17
C ARG A 242 -1.99 13.10 0.58
N GLU A 243 -1.25 14.09 0.11
CA GLU A 243 0.07 14.43 0.64
C GLU A 243 -0.08 15.12 1.99
N MET A 244 0.70 14.65 2.97
CA MET A 244 0.89 15.30 4.24
C MET A 244 2.20 16.07 4.25
N ASN A 245 2.20 17.24 4.88
CA ASN A 245 3.43 17.99 5.12
C ASN A 245 3.90 17.76 6.56
N VAL A 246 5.11 17.23 6.70
CA VAL A 246 5.78 17.04 7.99
C VAL A 246 7.12 17.74 7.94
N GLU A 247 7.33 18.69 8.84
CA GLU A 247 8.61 19.43 8.96
C GLU A 247 9.06 20.06 7.62
N GLY A 248 8.10 20.53 6.81
CA GLY A 248 8.37 21.15 5.51
C GLY A 248 8.55 20.16 4.35
N GLN A 249 8.45 18.85 4.60
CA GLN A 249 8.58 17.80 3.58
C GLN A 249 7.21 17.18 3.27
N ALA A 250 6.88 17.08 1.99
CA ALA A 250 5.65 16.41 1.54
C ALA A 250 5.84 14.89 1.51
N HIS A 251 4.83 14.14 1.93
CA HIS A 251 4.84 12.68 1.92
C HIS A 251 3.47 12.13 1.62
N GLY A 252 3.43 10.92 1.07
CA GLY A 252 2.23 10.11 1.10
C GLY A 252 1.95 9.63 2.51
N ALA A 253 0.70 9.70 2.96
CA ALA A 253 0.35 9.34 4.33
C ALA A 253 0.71 7.87 4.64
N LEU A 254 0.45 6.94 3.71
CA LEU A 254 0.74 5.54 3.92
C LEU A 254 2.25 5.28 3.95
N SER A 255 3.00 5.84 3.01
CA SER A 255 4.45 5.74 2.92
C SER A 255 5.14 6.32 4.14
N TYR A 256 4.70 7.50 4.60
CA TYR A 256 5.21 8.14 5.80
C TYR A 256 4.99 7.28 7.04
N PHE A 257 3.76 6.82 7.30
CA PHE A 257 3.50 6.02 8.50
C PHE A 257 4.14 4.63 8.41
N LEU A 258 4.27 4.04 7.22
CA LEU A 258 4.94 2.75 7.03
C LEU A 258 6.42 2.82 7.37
N THR A 259 7.15 3.82 6.86
CA THR A 259 8.57 4.02 7.18
C THR A 259 8.77 4.30 8.68
N ARG A 260 7.90 5.11 9.31
CA ARG A 260 7.92 5.32 10.76
C ARG A 260 7.64 4.06 11.56
N THR A 261 6.81 3.16 11.03
CA THR A 261 6.56 1.84 11.63
C THR A 261 7.85 1.00 11.64
N PHE A 262 8.58 0.95 10.52
CA PHE A 262 9.87 0.24 10.46
C PHE A 262 10.91 0.85 11.40
N ALA A 263 11.00 2.19 11.44
CA ALA A 263 11.89 2.90 12.34
C ALA A 263 11.61 2.54 13.82
N ARG A 264 10.33 2.53 14.20
CA ARG A 264 9.89 2.20 15.56
C ARG A 264 10.20 0.76 15.92
N TYR A 265 9.97 -0.17 15.00
CA TYR A 265 10.30 -1.59 15.22
C TYR A 265 11.79 -1.90 15.07
N LYS A 266 12.61 -0.92 14.66
CA LYS A 266 14.04 -1.10 14.34
C LYS A 266 14.31 -2.26 13.38
N ARG A 267 13.32 -2.59 12.55
CA ARG A 267 13.39 -3.64 11.54
C ARG A 267 12.41 -3.35 10.43
N VAL A 268 12.79 -3.77 9.24
CA VAL A 268 11.88 -3.90 8.11
C VAL A 268 11.18 -5.25 8.24
N GLY A 269 9.85 -5.26 8.15
CA GLY A 269 9.07 -6.49 8.15
C GLY A 269 8.45 -6.91 9.48
N GLY A 270 7.71 -8.03 9.41
CA GLY A 270 6.94 -8.60 10.52
C GLY A 270 5.51 -9.00 10.10
N LYS A 271 4.68 -9.40 11.08
CA LYS A 271 3.28 -9.73 10.82
C LYS A 271 2.54 -8.54 10.22
N GLN A 272 1.95 -8.73 9.04
CA GLN A 272 1.22 -7.66 8.36
C GLN A 272 0.07 -7.10 9.18
N GLN A 273 -0.65 -7.94 9.91
CA GLN A 273 -1.73 -7.49 10.80
C GLN A 273 -1.21 -6.50 11.85
N HIS A 274 0.00 -6.70 12.40
CA HIS A 274 0.56 -5.80 13.41
C HIS A 274 0.99 -4.46 12.80
N ILE A 275 1.59 -4.51 11.61
CA ILE A 275 1.92 -3.31 10.83
C ILE A 275 0.64 -2.55 10.52
N TYR A 276 -0.39 -3.23 10.01
CA TYR A 276 -1.67 -2.65 9.66
C TYR A 276 -2.40 -2.02 10.85
N SER A 277 -2.50 -2.72 11.99
CA SER A 277 -3.10 -2.17 13.20
C SER A 277 -2.36 -0.92 13.68
N HIS A 278 -1.03 -0.91 13.61
CA HIS A 278 -0.26 0.28 13.96
C HIS A 278 -0.51 1.42 12.97
N LEU A 279 -0.53 1.15 11.67
CA LEU A 279 -0.87 2.13 10.64
C LEU A 279 -2.25 2.76 10.91
N CYS A 280 -3.28 1.94 11.15
CA CYS A 280 -4.63 2.43 11.48
C CYS A 280 -4.61 3.40 12.67
N ALA A 281 -3.87 3.06 13.73
CA ALA A 281 -3.73 3.95 14.89
C ALA A 281 -3.04 5.28 14.51
N ARG A 282 -1.97 5.24 13.71
CA ARG A 282 -1.27 6.46 13.25
C ARG A 282 -2.18 7.35 12.39
N PHE A 283 -2.92 6.77 11.47
CA PHE A 283 -3.88 7.50 10.64
C PHE A 283 -4.97 8.14 11.49
N LYS A 284 -5.57 7.41 12.45
CA LYS A 284 -6.57 7.98 13.37
C LYS A 284 -6.03 9.16 14.19
N GLU A 285 -4.74 9.14 14.56
CA GLU A 285 -4.13 10.23 15.33
C GLU A 285 -3.75 11.45 14.48
N SER A 286 -3.28 11.24 13.25
CA SER A 286 -2.59 12.30 12.48
C SER A 286 -3.21 12.60 11.11
N CYS A 287 -4.06 11.72 10.57
CA CYS A 287 -4.74 11.89 9.30
C CYS A 287 -6.14 11.24 9.32
N PRO A 288 -7.07 11.71 10.18
CA PRO A 288 -8.35 11.02 10.43
C PRO A 288 -9.29 11.01 9.22
N GLN A 289 -9.02 11.79 8.17
CA GLN A 289 -9.80 11.78 6.92
C GLN A 289 -9.40 10.67 5.95
N GLN A 290 -8.33 9.92 6.24
CA GLN A 290 -7.86 8.79 5.45
C GLN A 290 -7.76 7.54 6.34
N ASN A 291 -8.26 6.40 5.87
CA ASN A 291 -8.13 5.14 6.55
C ASN A 291 -7.42 4.13 5.64
N PRO A 292 -6.24 3.59 6.02
CA PRO A 292 -5.54 2.64 5.20
C PRO A 292 -6.33 1.32 5.19
N MET A 293 -6.36 0.63 4.04
CA MET A 293 -7.06 -0.65 3.92
C MET A 293 -6.07 -1.79 3.63
N LEU A 294 -6.37 -2.97 4.17
CA LEU A 294 -5.62 -4.21 4.00
C LEU A 294 -6.49 -5.27 3.31
N TYR A 295 -6.09 -5.70 2.12
CA TYR A 295 -6.76 -6.72 1.30
C TYR A 295 -5.84 -7.93 1.04
N GLY A 296 -6.42 -9.03 0.57
CA GLY A 296 -5.70 -10.27 0.28
C GLY A 296 -5.29 -11.07 1.52
N ASN A 297 -4.15 -11.77 1.44
CA ASN A 297 -3.70 -12.71 2.46
C ASN A 297 -3.04 -11.97 3.62
N LYS A 298 -3.76 -11.86 4.73
CA LYS A 298 -3.30 -11.18 5.94
C LYS A 298 -2.26 -11.98 6.74
N ASN A 299 -1.98 -13.22 6.34
CA ASN A 299 -1.07 -14.13 7.03
C ASN A 299 0.32 -14.17 6.40
N ILE A 300 0.51 -13.55 5.23
CA ILE A 300 1.86 -13.36 4.67
C ILE A 300 2.60 -12.36 5.56
N GLY A 301 3.80 -12.71 6.02
CA GLY A 301 4.65 -11.76 6.72
C GLY A 301 5.21 -10.73 5.74
N PHE A 302 5.31 -9.48 6.18
CA PHE A 302 6.00 -8.43 5.43
C PHE A 302 7.48 -8.79 5.44
N PHE A 303 8.00 -9.33 4.34
CA PHE A 303 9.38 -9.82 4.15
C PHE A 303 9.86 -10.99 5.02
N ASP A 304 8.95 -11.70 5.68
CA ASP A 304 9.35 -12.75 6.63
C ASP A 304 8.39 -13.96 6.61
N ASN A 305 8.96 -15.16 6.73
CA ASN A 305 8.23 -16.41 6.89
C ASN A 305 7.89 -16.65 8.36
N THR A 306 7.22 -15.69 8.98
CA THR A 306 6.93 -15.77 10.40
C THR A 306 5.72 -16.64 10.68
N ASN A 307 5.96 -17.93 10.87
CA ASN A 307 5.00 -18.93 11.32
C ASN A 307 4.73 -18.79 12.84
N TYR A 308 4.46 -17.57 13.33
CA TYR A 308 4.15 -17.34 14.74
C TYR A 308 2.70 -17.73 15.00
N MET A 309 2.49 -19.03 15.24
CA MET A 309 1.20 -19.65 15.57
C MET A 309 0.54 -19.12 16.87
N LEU A 310 1.17 -18.20 17.62
CA LEU A 310 0.71 -17.83 18.97
C LEU A 310 0.78 -16.34 19.35
N ASP A 311 1.00 -15.42 18.42
CA ASP A 311 0.93 -13.99 18.75
C ASP A 311 -0.45 -13.43 18.37
N THR A 312 -1.29 -13.20 19.39
CA THR A 312 -2.55 -12.45 19.30
C THR A 312 -2.33 -11.08 18.65
N ALA A 313 -3.22 -10.69 17.73
CA ALA A 313 -3.17 -9.36 17.12
C ALA A 313 -3.19 -8.26 18.20
N PRO A 314 -2.27 -7.29 18.17
CA PRO A 314 -2.22 -6.25 19.17
C PRO A 314 -3.43 -5.32 19.05
N ILE A 315 -3.99 -4.91 20.18
CA ILE A 315 -5.02 -3.86 20.21
C ILE A 315 -4.30 -2.52 20.25
N PRO A 316 -4.49 -1.64 19.24
CA PRO A 316 -3.84 -0.34 19.24
C PRO A 316 -4.38 0.58 20.34
N ILE A 317 -3.49 1.42 20.88
CA ILE A 317 -3.88 2.59 21.65
C ILE A 317 -3.77 3.82 20.76
N ILE A 318 -4.83 4.62 20.73
CA ILE A 318 -4.93 5.89 20.03
C ILE A 318 -4.81 6.99 21.07
N LYS A 319 -3.86 7.91 20.88
CA LYS A 319 -3.77 9.15 21.66
C LYS A 319 -4.65 10.23 21.03
N LYS A 320 -5.68 10.65 21.76
CA LYS A 320 -6.57 11.73 21.33
C LYS A 320 -5.90 13.10 21.45
N LEU A 321 -6.48 14.10 20.77
CA LEU A 321 -6.03 15.49 20.80
C LEU A 321 -6.03 16.10 22.21
N ASP A 322 -6.95 15.66 23.07
CA ASP A 322 -7.05 16.07 24.49
C ASP A 322 -6.01 15.39 25.39
N GLY A 323 -5.13 14.56 24.83
CA GLY A 323 -4.10 13.82 25.55
C GLY A 323 -4.59 12.51 26.18
N SER A 324 -5.89 12.20 26.12
CA SER A 324 -6.44 10.94 26.61
C SER A 324 -6.03 9.76 25.70
N LEU A 325 -5.99 8.56 26.27
CA LEU A 325 -5.70 7.33 25.55
C LEU A 325 -6.98 6.55 25.34
N GLN A 326 -7.18 6.03 24.13
CA GLN A 326 -8.31 5.19 23.77
C GLN A 326 -7.81 3.86 23.20
N LEU A 327 -8.35 2.75 23.71
CA LEU A 327 -8.18 1.45 23.08
C LEU A 327 -9.06 1.39 21.84
N ASP A 328 -8.50 0.92 20.73
CA ASP A 328 -9.25 0.66 19.49
C ASP A 328 -9.95 -0.70 19.55
N ALA A 329 -10.68 -0.92 20.64
CA ALA A 329 -11.49 -2.10 20.91
C ALA A 329 -12.69 -1.70 21.78
N GLY A 330 -13.72 -2.52 21.77
CA GLY A 330 -14.96 -2.25 22.49
C GLY A 330 -15.75 -3.53 22.75
N GLN A 331 -17.03 -3.41 23.08
CA GLN A 331 -17.86 -4.55 23.50
C GLN A 331 -17.91 -5.68 22.46
N ALA A 332 -17.92 -5.35 21.16
CA ALA A 332 -17.85 -6.33 20.08
C ALA A 332 -16.57 -7.18 20.09
N HIS A 333 -15.49 -6.66 20.67
CA HIS A 333 -14.22 -7.34 20.89
C HIS A 333 -14.12 -7.97 22.31
N GLY A 334 -15.22 -7.98 23.08
CA GLY A 334 -15.26 -8.48 24.45
C GLY A 334 -14.66 -7.53 25.51
N VAL A 335 -14.42 -6.27 25.14
CA VAL A 335 -13.88 -5.23 26.02
C VAL A 335 -15.01 -4.40 26.64
N CYS A 336 -15.03 -4.35 27.96
CA CYS A 336 -16.02 -3.63 28.76
C CYS A 336 -15.41 -2.49 29.58
N ASP A 337 -16.25 -1.56 30.03
CA ASP A 337 -15.84 -0.53 30.97
C ASP A 337 -15.23 -1.17 32.23
N ARG A 338 -14.10 -0.62 32.68
CA ARG A 338 -13.28 -1.10 33.81
C ARG A 338 -12.42 -2.34 33.56
N ASP A 339 -12.42 -2.90 32.35
CA ASP A 339 -11.42 -3.90 31.98
C ASP A 339 -10.00 -3.32 32.13
N ARG A 340 -9.08 -4.12 32.68
CA ARG A 340 -7.69 -3.73 32.89
C ARG A 340 -6.78 -4.42 31.89
N PHE A 341 -5.94 -3.62 31.24
CA PHE A 341 -5.00 -4.08 30.23
C PHE A 341 -3.57 -3.79 30.68
N VAL A 342 -2.65 -4.71 30.38
CA VAL A 342 -1.22 -4.48 30.57
C VAL A 342 -0.68 -3.85 29.29
N CYS A 343 -0.16 -2.63 29.40
CA CYS A 343 0.46 -1.94 28.29
C CYS A 343 1.91 -2.43 28.11
N ILE A 344 2.14 -3.29 27.12
CA ILE A 344 3.50 -3.69 26.75
C ILE A 344 3.99 -2.74 25.66
N ALA A 345 5.10 -2.04 25.89
CA ALA A 345 5.76 -1.31 24.81
C ALA A 345 6.35 -2.34 23.83
N SER A 346 5.77 -2.41 22.62
CA SER A 346 6.39 -3.14 21.51
C SER A 346 7.66 -2.41 21.05
N VAL A 347 8.75 -2.58 21.79
CA VAL A 347 10.13 -2.60 21.30
C VAL A 347 10.93 -3.44 22.28
N ALA A 348 11.81 -4.30 21.78
CA ALA A 348 12.96 -4.72 22.55
C ALA A 348 13.70 -3.46 23.06
N GLN A 349 13.47 -3.15 24.34
CA GLN A 349 14.21 -2.25 25.24
C GLN A 349 14.63 -0.87 24.67
N ASN A 350 13.78 0.16 24.84
CA ASN A 350 14.09 1.37 25.64
C ASN A 350 12.89 2.35 25.72
N PRO A 351 12.63 3.02 26.86
CA PRO A 351 11.42 3.79 27.11
C PRO A 351 11.64 5.28 26.85
N THR A 352 11.48 5.74 25.62
CA THR A 352 11.26 7.18 25.35
C THR A 352 10.13 7.37 24.35
N LEU A 353 8.98 7.72 24.93
CA LEU A 353 7.85 8.48 24.38
C LEU A 353 7.53 8.25 22.90
N GLY A 354 6.75 7.21 22.65
CA GLY A 354 5.97 7.04 21.43
C GLY A 354 4.87 5.99 21.65
N PRO A 355 3.79 6.02 20.85
CA PRO A 355 2.54 5.30 21.12
C PRO A 355 2.71 3.79 21.27
N ILE A 356 2.14 3.28 22.35
CA ILE A 356 2.35 1.92 22.85
C ILE A 356 1.41 0.97 22.10
N ASN A 357 1.94 0.05 21.30
CA ASN A 357 1.18 -1.07 20.74
C ASN A 357 1.15 -2.21 21.77
N ILE A 358 -0.04 -2.61 22.23
CA ILE A 358 -0.21 -3.64 23.27
C ILE A 358 -0.35 -5.02 22.64
N GLN A 359 0.45 -6.00 23.07
CA GLN A 359 0.12 -7.42 22.93
C GLN A 359 -0.81 -7.86 24.06
N LEU A 360 -1.95 -8.46 23.73
CA LEU A 360 -2.91 -8.93 24.71
C LEU A 360 -2.57 -10.37 25.13
N LEU A 361 -1.83 -10.54 26.22
CA LEU A 361 -1.50 -11.89 26.72
C LEU A 361 -2.71 -12.59 27.36
N SER A 362 -3.69 -11.85 27.87
CA SER A 362 -5.00 -12.36 28.33
C SER A 362 -5.84 -11.23 28.94
N LYS A 363 -7.17 -11.40 28.96
CA LYS A 363 -8.06 -10.68 29.88
C LYS A 363 -7.76 -11.18 31.29
N LEU A 364 -7.40 -10.31 32.22
CA LEU A 364 -7.33 -10.67 33.64
C LEU A 364 -8.74 -11.06 34.09
N HIS A 365 -9.05 -12.35 34.07
CA HIS A 365 -10.14 -12.89 34.88
C HIS A 365 -9.67 -12.83 36.32
N THR A 366 -10.08 -11.80 37.06
CA THR A 366 -9.91 -11.79 38.50
C THR A 366 -10.76 -12.92 39.08
N LEU A 367 -10.13 -14.05 39.39
CA LEU A 367 -10.63 -14.96 40.41
C LEU A 367 -10.54 -14.19 41.73
N GLU A 368 -11.68 -13.73 42.24
CA GLU A 368 -11.80 -13.33 43.63
C GLU A 368 -11.48 -14.54 44.51
N VAL A 369 -10.23 -14.65 44.96
CA VAL A 369 -9.92 -15.45 46.14
C VAL A 369 -10.39 -14.59 47.33
N LEU A 370 -11.62 -14.87 47.75
CA LEU A 370 -12.09 -14.63 49.11
C LEU A 370 -10.99 -15.04 50.08
N HIS A 371 -10.44 -14.11 50.85
CA HIS A 371 -9.99 -14.33 52.23
C HIS A 371 -9.83 -12.97 52.92
N ARG A 372 -10.72 -12.69 53.87
CA ARG A 372 -10.41 -11.87 55.05
C ARG A 372 -10.85 -12.68 56.27
N ILE A 373 -9.90 -12.78 57.20
CA ILE A 373 -10.06 -13.24 58.59
C ILE A 373 -11.05 -12.33 59.31
#